data_AF-A0A1A8FG22-F1
#
_entry.id   AF-A0A1A8FG22-F1
#
_cell.length_a   1.000
_cell.length_b   1.000
_cell.length_c   1.000
_cell.angle_alpha   90.00
_cell.angle_beta   90.00
_cell.angle_gamma   90.00
#
_symmetry.space_group_name_H-M   'P 1'
#
loop_
_entity.id
_entity.type
_entity.pdbx_description
1 polymer ?
#
loop_
_entity_poly.entity_id
_entity_poly.type
_entity_poly.pdbx_seq_one_letter_code
_entity_poly.pdbx_strand_id
1 'polypeptide(L)'
;EVRGVGPLNRRGFYLAFQDIGACIALTSVRVYYKRCVGVSRNLAVFTDVVTGADSSSLVEVRGQCVDHAEERDTPKMYCSAEGEWLVPIGRCVCSAGFEEHRDSCVACEVGFYKPVAGDGLCGKC
;
A
#
# COMPACT_ATOMS: atom_id res chain seq x y z
N GLU A 1 26.94 6.71 -6.73
CA GLU A 1 27.02 5.84 -5.54
C GLU A 1 25.76 6.03 -4.71
N VAL A 2 25.22 4.97 -4.10
CA VAL A 2 24.00 5.04 -3.27
C VAL A 2 24.32 4.45 -1.90
N ARG A 3 23.99 5.17 -0.83
CA ARG A 3 24.18 4.72 0.56
C ARG A 3 22.91 5.03 1.35
N GLY A 4 22.52 4.11 2.24
CA GLY A 4 21.41 4.28 3.17
C GLY A 4 21.88 4.83 4.51
N VAL A 5 21.02 5.61 5.17
CA VAL A 5 21.23 6.12 6.54
C VAL A 5 19.93 5.94 7.31
N GLY A 6 19.97 5.32 8.49
CA GLY A 6 18.79 5.15 9.33
C GLY A 6 19.00 4.15 10.47
N PRO A 7 18.00 4.02 11.37
CA PRO A 7 16.78 4.83 11.45
C PRO A 7 17.06 6.28 11.90
N LEU A 8 16.36 7.24 11.31
CA LEU A 8 16.46 8.66 11.66
C LEU A 8 15.32 9.06 12.60
N ASN A 9 15.66 9.42 13.85
CA ASN A 9 14.67 9.70 14.91
C ASN A 9 14.57 11.19 15.30
N ARG A 10 15.34 12.06 14.65
CA ARG A 10 15.32 13.52 14.86
C ARG A 10 14.60 14.19 13.67
N ARG A 11 14.21 15.46 13.85
CA ARG A 11 13.47 16.23 12.82
C ARG A 11 14.25 16.46 11.52
N GLY A 12 15.57 16.22 11.51
CA GLY A 12 16.40 16.39 10.34
C GLY A 12 17.83 15.92 10.59
N PHE A 13 18.65 15.98 9.54
CA PHE A 13 20.07 15.63 9.57
C PHE A 13 20.85 16.51 8.58
N TYR A 14 22.16 16.55 8.75
CA TYR A 14 23.08 17.24 7.85
C TYR A 14 23.98 16.22 7.15
N LEU A 15 24.32 16.49 5.89
CA LEU A 15 25.34 15.74 5.15
C LEU A 15 26.59 16.62 5.01
N ALA A 16 27.76 16.01 5.15
CA ALA A 16 29.05 16.67 4.96
C ALA A 16 29.95 15.78 4.10
N PHE A 17 30.79 16.42 3.27
CA PHE A 17 31.77 15.76 2.42
C PHE A 17 33.14 16.28 2.81
N GLN A 18 34.06 15.38 3.14
CA GLN A 18 35.44 15.72 3.49
C GLN A 18 36.38 15.13 2.45
N ASP A 19 37.26 15.97 1.90
CA ASP A 19 38.34 15.56 1.03
C ASP A 19 39.70 15.79 1.73
N ILE A 20 40.66 14.90 1.46
CA ILE A 20 42.01 14.93 2.04
C ILE A 20 43.06 14.83 0.90
N GLY A 21 42.81 15.51 -0.22
CA GLY A 21 43.78 15.67 -1.31
C GLY A 21 43.44 14.93 -2.61
N ALA A 22 42.17 14.60 -2.86
CA ALA A 22 41.74 14.07 -4.15
C ALA A 22 41.40 15.21 -5.14
N CYS A 23 41.45 14.91 -6.44
CA CYS A 23 40.88 15.78 -7.46
C CYS A 23 39.42 15.34 -7.72
N ILE A 24 38.45 15.98 -7.05
CA ILE A 24 37.04 15.60 -7.08
C ILE A 24 36.14 16.74 -7.56
N ALA A 25 35.10 16.39 -8.33
CA ALA A 25 34.01 17.30 -8.68
C ALA A 25 32.67 16.64 -8.31
N LEU A 26 31.91 17.25 -7.39
CA LEU A 26 30.57 16.80 -7.00
C LEU A 26 29.53 17.38 -7.97
N THR A 27 28.94 16.53 -8.80
CA THR A 27 27.99 16.97 -9.84
C THR A 27 26.53 16.98 -9.39
N SER A 28 26.14 16.06 -8.50
CA SER A 28 24.76 15.98 -7.98
C SER A 28 24.71 15.18 -6.69
N VAL A 29 23.90 15.65 -5.74
CA VAL A 29 23.55 14.94 -4.51
C VAL A 29 22.04 14.89 -4.43
N ARG A 30 21.47 13.67 -4.38
CA ARG A 30 20.03 13.46 -4.23
C ARG A 30 19.77 12.64 -2.97
N VAL A 31 18.96 13.20 -2.09
CA VAL A 31 18.46 12.53 -0.89
C VAL A 31 17.00 12.18 -1.12
N TYR A 32 16.62 10.95 -0.78
CA TYR A 32 15.25 10.47 -0.90
C TYR A 32 14.99 9.36 0.12
N TYR A 33 13.71 9.10 0.36
CA TYR A 33 13.23 7.93 1.08
C TYR A 33 12.28 7.16 0.18
N LYS A 34 12.06 5.89 0.50
CA LYS A 34 11.12 5.03 -0.23
C LYS A 34 9.83 4.89 0.57
N ARG A 35 8.74 4.66 -0.15
CA ARG A 35 7.41 4.41 0.42
C ARG A 35 6.63 3.51 -0.52
N CYS A 36 5.73 2.72 0.04
CA CYS A 36 4.68 2.08 -0.76
C CYS A 36 3.53 3.07 -0.93
N VAL A 37 3.10 3.27 -2.19
CA VAL A 37 2.01 4.17 -2.54
C VAL A 37 0.66 3.48 -2.31
N GLY A 38 -0.34 4.22 -1.85
CA GLY A 38 -1.65 3.72 -1.53
C GLY A 38 -2.30 3.03 -2.73
N VAL A 39 -2.94 1.89 -2.47
CA VAL A 39 -3.52 1.01 -3.48
C VAL A 39 -4.76 0.32 -2.93
N SER A 40 -5.68 -0.03 -3.82
CA SER A 40 -6.80 -0.91 -3.50
C SER A 40 -6.55 -2.30 -4.09
N ARG A 41 -6.74 -3.35 -3.28
CA ARG A 41 -6.64 -4.76 -3.69
C ARG A 41 -7.61 -5.58 -2.88
N ASN A 42 -8.25 -6.57 -3.51
CA ASN A 42 -9.17 -7.49 -2.84
C ASN A 42 -10.28 -6.75 -2.05
N LEU A 43 -10.79 -5.66 -2.62
CA LEU A 43 -11.79 -4.77 -2.02
C LEU A 43 -11.35 -4.13 -0.69
N ALA A 44 -10.05 -4.00 -0.47
CA ALA A 44 -9.47 -3.29 0.66
C ALA A 44 -8.51 -2.18 0.18
N VAL A 45 -8.52 -1.04 0.88
CA VAL A 45 -7.62 0.09 0.70
C VAL A 45 -6.43 -0.07 1.64
N PHE A 46 -5.23 0.03 1.07
CA PHE A 46 -3.96 0.09 1.79
C PHE A 46 -3.39 1.50 1.63
N THR A 47 -3.19 2.21 2.73
CA THR A 47 -2.71 3.60 2.71
C THR A 47 -1.20 3.68 2.46
N ASP A 48 -0.73 4.88 2.10
CA ASP A 48 0.70 5.18 2.01
C ASP A 48 1.45 4.77 3.29
N VAL A 49 2.59 4.09 3.15
CA VAL A 49 3.46 3.72 4.27
C VAL A 49 4.93 3.88 3.90
N VAL A 50 5.74 4.40 4.83
CA VAL A 50 7.20 4.50 4.67
C VAL A 50 7.83 3.12 4.90
N THR A 51 8.83 2.77 4.11
CA THR A 51 9.54 1.50 4.25
C THR A 51 10.25 1.41 5.61
N GLY A 52 10.56 0.20 6.07
CA GLY A 52 11.35 0.03 7.28
C GLY A 52 12.80 0.50 7.11
N ALA A 53 13.54 0.58 8.22
CA ALA A 53 14.89 1.14 8.25
C ALA A 53 15.95 0.19 7.66
N ASP A 54 15.72 -1.12 7.74
CA ASP A 54 16.66 -2.15 7.28
C ASP A 54 16.35 -2.61 5.87
N SER A 55 17.37 -3.00 5.11
CA SER A 55 17.22 -3.43 3.70
C SER A 55 16.39 -4.71 3.52
N SER A 56 16.18 -5.49 4.58
CA SER A 56 15.34 -6.69 4.58
C SER A 56 14.04 -6.51 5.37
N SER A 57 13.68 -5.27 5.71
CA SER A 57 12.48 -4.99 6.49
C SER A 57 11.21 -5.18 5.68
N LEU A 58 10.16 -5.68 6.35
CA LEU A 58 8.81 -5.80 5.84
C LEU A 58 7.85 -5.13 6.82
N VAL A 59 7.15 -4.09 6.35
CA VAL A 59 6.15 -3.38 7.15
C VAL A 59 4.77 -3.97 6.86
N GLU A 60 4.17 -4.63 7.85
CA GLU A 60 2.78 -5.11 7.76
C GLU A 60 1.80 -3.93 7.79
N VAL A 61 0.89 -3.90 6.82
CA VAL A 61 -0.20 -2.92 6.74
C VAL A 61 -1.53 -3.67 6.66
N ARG A 62 -2.41 -3.42 7.64
CA ARG A 62 -3.80 -3.88 7.59
C ARG A 62 -4.59 -2.97 6.64
N GLY A 63 -5.31 -3.58 5.72
CA GLY A 63 -6.21 -2.87 4.81
C GLY A 63 -7.52 -2.52 5.49
N GLN A 64 -8.22 -1.51 4.95
CA GLN A 64 -9.58 -1.17 5.32
C GLN A 64 -10.51 -1.51 4.16
N CYS A 65 -11.64 -2.18 4.41
CA CYS A 65 -12.60 -2.47 3.35
C CYS A 65 -13.08 -1.18 2.66
N VAL A 66 -13.24 -1.24 1.34
CA VAL A 66 -13.85 -0.16 0.56
C VAL A 66 -15.30 0.06 1.01
N ASP A 67 -15.87 1.19 0.60
CA ASP A 67 -17.28 1.47 0.87
C ASP A 67 -18.19 0.35 0.32
N HIS A 68 -19.21 0.01 1.10
CA HIS A 68 -20.16 -1.07 0.80
C HIS A 68 -19.53 -2.48 0.67
N ALA A 69 -18.42 -2.70 1.38
CA ALA A 69 -17.81 -4.01 1.55
C ALA A 69 -17.69 -4.40 3.03
N GLU A 70 -17.69 -5.70 3.27
CA GLU A 70 -17.56 -6.33 4.58
C GLU A 70 -16.28 -7.17 4.64
N GLU A 71 -15.63 -7.19 5.82
CA GLU A 71 -14.44 -8.00 6.04
C GLU A 71 -14.83 -9.48 6.07
N ARG A 72 -14.33 -10.27 5.12
CA ARG A 72 -14.46 -11.73 5.12
C ARG A 72 -13.25 -12.36 5.81
N ASP A 73 -12.06 -11.96 5.39
CA ASP A 73 -10.79 -12.33 5.97
C ASP A 73 -9.96 -11.07 6.14
N THR A 74 -9.30 -10.88 7.29
CA THR A 74 -8.56 -9.64 7.59
C THR A 74 -7.55 -9.30 6.47
N PRO A 75 -7.77 -8.21 5.71
CA PRO A 75 -6.91 -7.86 4.59
C PRO A 75 -5.58 -7.30 5.09
N LYS A 76 -4.47 -7.83 4.58
CA LYS A 76 -3.10 -7.44 4.95
C LYS A 76 -2.18 -7.45 3.73
N MET A 77 -1.22 -6.53 3.73
CA MET A 77 -0.12 -6.47 2.77
C MET A 77 1.19 -6.12 3.48
N TYR A 78 2.31 -6.42 2.84
CA TYR A 78 3.64 -6.09 3.34
C TYR A 78 4.34 -5.13 2.39
N CYS A 79 4.87 -4.02 2.93
CA CYS A 79 5.69 -3.08 2.17
C CYS A 79 7.17 -3.40 2.36
N SER A 80 7.90 -3.64 1.26
CA SER A 80 9.33 -3.95 1.28
C SER A 80 10.22 -2.71 1.45
N ALA A 81 11.49 -2.92 1.78
CA ALA A 81 12.51 -1.87 1.81
C ALA A 81 12.69 -1.16 0.44
N GLU A 82 12.27 -1.80 -0.65
CA GLU A 82 12.31 -1.28 -2.00
C GLU A 82 11.15 -0.33 -2.34
N GLY A 83 10.15 -0.22 -1.45
CA GLY A 83 8.93 0.53 -1.70
C GLY A 83 7.91 -0.24 -2.55
N GLU A 84 8.01 -1.58 -2.54
CA GLU A 84 7.11 -2.45 -3.29
C GLU A 84 6.12 -3.14 -2.36
N TRP A 85 4.87 -3.21 -2.81
CA TRP A 85 3.85 -4.01 -2.17
C TRP A 85 4.00 -5.49 -2.52
N LEU A 86 4.06 -6.34 -1.50
CA LEU A 86 4.09 -7.78 -1.66
C LEU A 86 2.66 -8.36 -1.71
N VAL A 87 2.56 -9.70 -1.72
CA VAL A 87 1.29 -10.43 -1.91
C VAL A 87 0.19 -10.02 -0.91
N PRO A 88 -1.05 -9.78 -1.38
CA PRO A 88 -2.17 -9.52 -0.48
C PRO A 88 -2.67 -10.81 0.18
N ILE A 89 -3.02 -10.71 1.45
CA ILE A 89 -3.60 -11.78 2.27
C ILE A 89 -4.96 -11.30 2.76
N GLY A 90 -5.97 -12.17 2.72
CA GLY A 90 -7.33 -11.81 3.09
C GLY A 90 -8.02 -10.92 2.05
N ARG A 91 -9.30 -10.63 2.30
CA ARG A 91 -10.15 -9.84 1.40
C ARG A 91 -11.39 -9.31 2.08
N CYS A 92 -11.95 -8.27 1.49
CA CYS A 92 -13.33 -7.88 1.73
C CYS A 92 -14.23 -8.45 0.62
N VAL A 93 -15.54 -8.39 0.86
CA VAL A 93 -16.58 -8.79 -0.09
C VAL A 93 -17.66 -7.73 -0.14
N CYS A 94 -18.25 -7.46 -1.31
CA CYS A 94 -19.31 -6.47 -1.39
C CYS A 94 -20.55 -6.91 -0.60
N SER A 95 -21.13 -5.96 0.14
CA SER A 95 -22.34 -6.12 0.93
C SER A 95 -23.57 -6.49 0.08
N ALA A 96 -24.67 -6.85 0.75
CA ALA A 96 -25.95 -7.07 0.08
C ALA A 96 -26.37 -5.82 -0.74
N GLY A 97 -26.86 -6.03 -1.96
CA GLY A 97 -27.19 -4.97 -2.91
C GLY A 97 -26.01 -4.38 -3.69
N PHE A 98 -24.77 -4.87 -3.50
CA PHE A 98 -23.59 -4.39 -4.21
C PHE A 98 -22.77 -5.53 -4.84
N GLU A 99 -22.26 -5.32 -6.06
CA GLU A 99 -21.36 -6.25 -6.73
C GLU A 99 -19.96 -5.65 -6.95
N GLU A 100 -18.97 -6.53 -7.09
CA GLU A 100 -17.58 -6.15 -7.30
C GLU A 100 -17.39 -5.65 -8.73
N HIS A 101 -16.94 -4.40 -8.87
CA HIS A 101 -16.48 -3.83 -10.12
C HIS A 101 -15.06 -3.30 -9.94
N ARG A 102 -14.07 -4.06 -10.45
CA ARG A 102 -12.64 -3.84 -10.17
C ARG A 102 -12.40 -3.89 -8.66
N ASP A 103 -11.70 -2.92 -8.07
CA ASP A 103 -11.45 -2.85 -6.62
C ASP A 103 -12.49 -1.97 -5.90
N SER A 104 -13.75 -1.97 -6.35
CA SER A 104 -14.85 -1.19 -5.76
C SER A 104 -16.16 -1.97 -5.75
N CYS A 105 -17.07 -1.59 -4.86
CA CYS A 105 -18.41 -2.16 -4.79
C CYS A 105 -19.42 -1.16 -5.36
N VAL A 106 -20.16 -1.59 -6.39
CA VAL A 106 -21.18 -0.79 -7.07
C VAL A 106 -22.57 -1.35 -6.78
N ALA A 107 -23.55 -0.47 -6.64
CA ALA A 107 -24.93 -0.90 -6.37
C ALA A 107 -25.48 -1.71 -7.54
N CYS A 108 -26.30 -2.71 -7.25
CA CYS A 108 -27.01 -3.45 -8.28
C CYS A 108 -27.87 -2.51 -9.14
N GLU A 109 -27.83 -2.72 -10.45
CA GLU A 109 -28.70 -2.02 -11.39
C GLU A 109 -30.19 -2.30 -11.11
N VAL A 110 -31.06 -1.38 -11.56
CA VAL A 110 -32.51 -1.53 -11.40
C VAL A 110 -32.98 -2.83 -12.07
N GLY A 111 -33.73 -3.64 -11.33
CA GLY A 111 -34.17 -4.97 -11.79
C GLY A 111 -33.18 -6.10 -11.50
N PHE A 112 -32.12 -5.82 -10.74
CA PHE A 112 -31.19 -6.80 -10.19
C PHE A 112 -31.14 -6.71 -8.66
N TYR A 113 -30.74 -7.79 -8.02
CA TYR A 113 -30.58 -7.88 -6.57
C TYR A 113 -29.43 -8.80 -6.19
N LYS A 114 -28.89 -8.57 -4.99
CA LYS A 114 -27.94 -9.46 -4.34
C LYS A 114 -28.32 -9.57 -2.86
N PRO A 115 -28.79 -10.74 -2.39
CA PRO A 115 -29.43 -10.84 -1.08
C PRO A 115 -28.44 -10.88 0.09
N VAL A 116 -27.17 -11.22 -0.15
CA VAL A 116 -26.15 -11.42 0.89
C VAL A 116 -24.81 -10.85 0.47
N ALA A 117 -23.99 -10.48 1.44
CA ALA A 117 -22.59 -10.15 1.20
C ALA A 117 -21.82 -11.36 0.66
N GLY A 118 -20.88 -11.13 -0.25
CA GLY A 118 -20.06 -12.21 -0.82
C GLY A 118 -19.52 -11.90 -2.20
N ASP A 119 -18.92 -12.91 -2.83
CA ASP A 119 -18.33 -12.81 -4.18
C ASP A 119 -19.37 -12.91 -5.30
N GLY A 120 -20.64 -13.13 -4.95
CA GLY A 120 -21.74 -13.21 -5.91
C GLY A 120 -21.98 -11.88 -6.63
N LEU A 121 -22.32 -11.97 -7.92
CA LEU A 121 -22.80 -10.85 -8.72
C LEU A 121 -24.29 -10.61 -8.49
N CYS A 122 -24.76 -9.44 -8.89
CA CYS A 122 -26.18 -9.11 -8.88
C CYS A 122 -26.93 -10.04 -9.87
N GLY A 123 -28.02 -10.64 -9.41
CA GLY A 123 -28.91 -11.49 -10.19
C GLY A 123 -30.16 -10.73 -10.62
N LYS A 124 -30.71 -11.05 -11.79
CA LYS A 124 -31.98 -10.46 -12.24
C LYS A 124 -33.12 -10.87 -11.30
N CYS A 125 -34.01 -9.92 -11.01
CA CYS A 125 -35.25 -10.16 -10.25
C CYS A 125 -36.16 -11.19 -10.90
#